data_AF-A0A6G2Q966-F1
#
_entry.id   AF-A0A6G2Q966-F1
#
_cell.length_a   1.000
_cell.length_b   1.000
_cell.length_c   1.000
_cell.angle_alpha   90.00
_cell.angle_beta   90.00
_cell.angle_gamma   90.00
#
_symmetry.space_group_name_H-M   'P 1'
#
loop_
_entity.id
_entity.type
_entity.pdbx_description
1 polymer ?
#
loop_
_entity_poly.entity_id
_entity_poly.type
_entity_poly.pdbx_seq_one_letter_code
_entity_poly.pdbx_strand_id
1 'polypeptide(L)' 'RTTVFVLGDARTNQSDPNLPAVREIARRARRVYWLNPEPTGQWGTGDSAAPAYADLVEMHECRTARQLGGLVGRLLPV' A
#
# COMPACT_ATOMS: atom_id res chain seq x y z
N ARG A 1 -12.70 0.10 15.85
CA ARG A 1 -12.22 1.01 14.77
C ARG A 1 -11.23 0.20 13.92
N THR A 2 -11.44 0.09 12.62
CA THR A 2 -10.78 -0.92 11.75
C THR A 2 -9.50 -0.38 11.11
N THR A 3 -8.46 -1.22 11.00
CA THR A 3 -7.26 -0.97 10.20
C THR A 3 -7.23 -1.97 9.06
N VAL A 4 -6.94 -1.52 7.84
CA VAL A 4 -6.81 -2.36 6.65
C VAL A 4 -5.35 -2.40 6.21
N PHE A 5 -4.86 -3.59 5.89
CA PHE A 5 -3.57 -3.79 5.23
C PHE A 5 -3.81 -4.34 3.83
N VAL A 6 -3.24 -3.68 2.82
CA VAL A 6 -3.17 -4.18 1.44
C VAL A 6 -1.77 -4.71 1.21
N LEU A 7 -1.65 -5.95 0.72
CA LEU A 7 -0.37 -6.57 0.39
C LEU A 7 -0.31 -6.78 -1.12
N GLY A 8 0.61 -6.12 -1.82
CA GLY A 8 0.72 -6.22 -3.28
C GLY A 8 1.67 -5.20 -3.89
N ASP A 9 2.16 -5.48 -5.10
CA ASP A 9 3.16 -4.67 -5.83
C ASP A 9 2.59 -3.42 -6.53
N ALA A 10 1.26 -3.29 -6.55
CA ALA A 10 0.55 -2.24 -7.29
C ALA A 10 0.78 -2.27 -8.81
N ARG A 11 1.12 -3.42 -9.38
CA ARG A 11 1.06 -3.62 -10.82
C ARG A 11 -0.37 -3.93 -11.25
N THR A 12 -0.75 -3.39 -12.39
CA THR A 12 -2.13 -3.46 -12.91
C THR A 12 -2.26 -4.38 -14.11
N ASN A 13 -1.15 -4.92 -14.64
CA ASN A 13 -1.11 -5.63 -15.92
C ASN A 13 -1.83 -4.83 -17.03
N GLN A 14 -1.57 -3.52 -17.09
CA GLN A 14 -2.19 -2.56 -18.02
C GLN A 14 -3.71 -2.37 -17.86
N SER A 15 -4.30 -2.86 -16.77
CA SER A 15 -5.73 -2.70 -16.48
C SER A 15 -6.02 -1.42 -15.68
N ASP A 16 -7.30 -1.07 -15.55
CA ASP A 16 -7.72 0.04 -14.68
C ASP A 16 -7.31 -0.25 -13.22
N PRO A 17 -6.55 0.65 -12.55
CA PRO A 17 -6.15 0.49 -11.15
C PRO A 17 -7.33 0.51 -10.17
N ASN A 18 -8.53 0.92 -10.58
CA ASN A 18 -9.71 0.98 -9.71
C ASN A 18 -9.47 1.82 -8.43
N LEU A 19 -8.90 3.01 -8.61
CA LEU A 19 -8.68 3.98 -7.54
C LEU A 19 -9.94 4.31 -6.71
N PRO A 20 -11.17 4.34 -7.28
CA PRO A 20 -12.39 4.55 -6.49
C PRO A 20 -12.59 3.51 -5.37
N ALA A 21 -12.24 2.24 -5.59
CA ALA A 21 -12.36 1.21 -4.57
C ALA A 21 -11.45 1.47 -3.37
N VAL A 22 -10.19 1.85 -3.62
CA VAL A 22 -9.22 2.20 -2.57
C VAL A 22 -9.68 3.42 -1.78
N ARG A 23 -10.23 4.42 -2.47
CA ARG A 23 -10.80 5.62 -1.84
C ARG A 23 -11.95 5.28 -0.90
N GLU A 24 -12.84 4.37 -1.31
CA GLU A 24 -13.97 3.95 -0.47
C GLU A 24 -13.52 3.15 0.76
N ILE A 25 -12.49 2.32 0.63
CA ILE A 25 -11.87 1.62 1.76
C ILE A 25 -11.28 2.64 2.74
N ALA A 26 -10.50 3.61 2.24
CA ALA A 26 -9.89 4.66 3.04
C ALA A 26 -10.92 5.52 3.78
N ARG A 27 -12.08 5.78 3.16
CA ARG A 27 -13.18 6.54 3.79
C ARG A 27 -13.82 5.80 4.97
N ARG A 28 -13.84 4.46 4.95
CA ARG A 28 -14.49 3.64 5.99
C ARG A 28 -13.54 3.19 7.08
N ALA A 29 -12.28 2.93 6.74
CA ALA A 29 -11.28 2.47 7.70
C ALA A 29 -10.73 3.61 8.55
N ARG A 30 -10.24 3.30 9.76
CA ARG A 30 -9.47 4.27 10.56
C ARG A 30 -8.12 4.56 9.91
N ARG A 31 -7.50 3.51 9.39
CA ARG A 31 -6.16 3.53 8.78
C ARG A 31 -6.12 2.49 7.67
N VAL A 32 -5.44 2.81 6.59
CA VAL A 32 -5.15 1.89 5.49
C VAL A 32 -3.66 1.98 5.21
N TYR A 33 -2.97 0.84 5.25
CA TYR A 33 -1.56 0.73 4.89
C TYR A 33 -1.40 -0.20 3.70
N TRP A 34 -0.61 0.21 2.72
CA TRP A 34 -0.24 -0.62 1.58
C TRP A 34 1.21 -1.06 1.70
N LEU A 35 1.45 -2.36 1.77
CA LEU A 35 2.78 -2.95 1.88
C LEU A 35 3.21 -3.45 0.50
N ASN A 36 4.04 -2.64 -0.16
CA ASN A 36 4.50 -2.90 -1.51
C ASN A 36 5.86 -3.64 -1.50
N PRO A 37 5.97 -4.86 -2.04
CA PRO A 37 7.24 -5.59 -2.10
C PRO A 37 8.24 -5.01 -3.11
N GLU A 38 7.84 -4.11 -4.00
CA GLU A 38 8.74 -3.47 -4.94
C GLU A 38 9.57 -2.36 -4.27
N PRO A 39 10.86 -2.24 -4.63
CA PRO A 39 11.66 -1.10 -4.22
C PRO A 39 10.98 0.22 -4.63
N THR A 40 10.98 1.21 -3.74
CA THR A 40 10.40 2.54 -4.01
C THR A 40 10.90 3.17 -5.31
N GLY A 41 12.17 2.96 -5.66
CA GLY A 41 12.75 3.44 -6.93
C GLY A 41 12.18 2.81 -8.20
N GLN A 42 11.39 1.74 -8.09
CA GLN A 42 10.68 1.09 -9.21
C GLN A 42 9.21 1.52 -9.30
N TRP A 43 8.69 2.25 -8.30
CA TRP A 43 7.31 2.70 -8.33
C TRP A 43 7.09 3.68 -9.48
N GLY A 44 6.02 3.47 -10.25
CA GLY A 44 5.73 4.25 -11.45
C GLY A 44 6.51 3.83 -12.69
N THR A 45 7.31 2.75 -12.62
CA THR A 45 7.94 2.15 -13.80
C THR A 45 7.04 1.08 -14.42
N GLY A 46 6.99 1.02 -15.76
CA GLY A 46 6.14 0.08 -16.48
C GLY A 46 4.66 0.29 -16.17
N ASP A 47 3.97 -0.77 -15.74
CA ASP A 47 2.54 -0.77 -15.39
C ASP A 47 2.27 -0.57 -13.88
N SER A 48 3.28 -0.12 -13.14
CA SER A 48 3.18 0.16 -11.71
C SER A 48 2.28 1.38 -11.46
N ALA A 49 1.12 1.15 -10.84
CA ALA A 49 0.22 2.19 -10.36
C ALA A 49 0.53 2.61 -8.91
N ALA A 50 1.69 2.22 -8.37
CA ALA A 50 2.09 2.50 -6.99
C ALA A 50 1.96 3.99 -6.60
N PRO A 51 2.39 4.97 -7.43
CA PRO A 51 2.22 6.39 -7.10
C PRO A 51 0.74 6.78 -6.92
N ALA A 52 -0.14 6.29 -7.80
CA ALA A 52 -1.56 6.62 -7.77
C ALA A 52 -2.27 6.04 -6.53
N TYR A 53 -1.87 4.85 -6.07
CA TYR A 53 -2.37 4.33 -4.79
C TYR A 53 -1.76 5.03 -3.58
N ALA A 54 -0.48 5.40 -3.66
CA ALA A 54 0.22 6.13 -2.59
C ALA A 54 -0.34 7.54 -2.35
N ASP A 55 -0.94 8.17 -3.37
CA ASP A 55 -1.70 9.41 -3.23
C ASP A 55 -3.01 9.24 -2.42
N LEU A 56 -3.50 8.01 -2.26
CA LEU A 56 -4.76 7.71 -1.57
C LEU A 56 -4.57 7.14 -0.16
N VAL A 57 -3.53 6.33 0.04
CA VAL A 57 -3.28 5.60 1.30
C VAL A 57 -1.78 5.54 1.59
N GLU A 58 -1.44 5.38 2.87
CA GLU A 58 -0.03 5.28 3.28
C GLU A 58 0.59 4.00 2.73
N MET A 59 1.52 4.14 1.78
CA MET A 59 2.22 3.03 1.15
C MET A 59 3.67 2.95 1.65
N HIS A 60 4.14 1.73 1.92
CA HIS A 60 5.51 1.47 2.33
C HIS A 60 6.13 0.36 1.50
N GLU A 61 7.39 0.54 1.10
CA GLU A 61 8.22 -0.58 0.67
C GLU A 61 8.38 -1.58 1.81
N CYS A 62 7.96 -2.83 1.57
CA CYS A 62 7.99 -3.92 2.52
C CYS A 62 8.27 -5.23 1.79
N ARG A 63 9.56 -5.49 1.57
CA ARG A 63 10.09 -6.60 0.77
C ARG A 63 10.69 -7.74 1.61
N THR A 64 10.70 -7.60 2.93
CA THR A 64 11.26 -8.59 3.85
C THR A 64 10.44 -8.69 5.14
N ALA A 65 10.46 -9.86 5.78
CA ALA A 65 9.87 -10.05 7.11
C ALA A 65 10.44 -9.09 8.16
N ARG A 66 11.72 -8.70 8.03
CA ARG A 66 12.35 -7.69 8.89
C ARG A 66 11.70 -6.31 8.75
N GLN A 67 11.44 -5.87 7.51
CA GLN A 67 10.73 -4.61 7.27
C GLN A 67 9.29 -4.66 7.77
N LEU A 68 8.60 -5.79 7.55
CA LEU A 68 7.26 -6.01 8.07
C LEU A 68 7.24 -5.90 9.60
N GLY A 69 8.14 -6.60 10.29
CA GLY A 69 8.24 -6.56 11.76
C GLY A 69 8.51 -5.14 12.27
N GLY A 70 9.45 -4.43 11.65
CA GLY A 70 9.74 -3.04 12.00
C GLY A 70 8.56 -2.09 11.76
N LEU A 71 7.78 -2.33 10.70
CA LEU A 71 6.59 -1.54 10.38
C LEU A 71 5.47 -1.81 11.39
N VAL A 72 5.10 -3.07 11.60
CA VAL A 72 4.06 -3.47 12.57
C VAL A 72 4.39 -2.94 13.96
N GLY A 73 5.65 -3.02 14.38
CA GLY A 73 6.11 -2.49 15.67
C GLY A 73 5.97 -0.97 15.83
N ARG A 74 5.99 -0.19 14.74
CA ARG A 74 5.73 1.27 14.78
C ARG A 74 4.23 1.60 14.76
N LEU A 75 3.42 0.77 14.09
CA LEU A 75 2.02 1.09 13.79
C LEU A 75 1.05 0.64 14.88
N LEU A 76 1.43 -0.34 15.69
CA LEU A 76 0.67 -0.78 16.86
C LEU A 76 1.15 0.00 18.10
N PRO A 77 0.24 0.70 18.81
CA PRO A 77 0.58 1.20 20.13
C PRO A 77 0.86 0.01 21.05
N VAL A 78 1.94 0.13 21.83
CA VAL A 78 2.23 -0.78 22.96
C VAL A 78 1.08 -0.79 23.95
#